data_AF-A0AAN9KSZ3-F1
#
_entry.id   AF-A0AAN9KSZ3-F1
#
_cell.length_a   1.000
_cell.length_b   1.000
_cell.length_c   1.000
_cell.angle_alpha   90.00
_cell.angle_beta   90.00
_cell.angle_gamma   90.00
#
_symmetry.space_group_name_H-M   'P 1'
#
loop_
_entity.id
_entity.type
_entity.pdbx_description
1 polymer ?
#
loop_
_entity_poly.entity_id
_entity_poly.type
_entity_poly.pdbx_seq_one_letter_code
_entity_poly.pdbx_strand_id
1 'polypeptide(L)'
;MASSSLCMSFNLTSAFKGLSISSSFFNGGSLRTGPTKFVSLPRRCPLTIQNAHKKGAGSTKNGRDSQGKRLGVKIYGDQVAKPGSIIVRQRGTKFHAGKNVGLGKDFTIFSLIDGVVKFEKYGPDRKKVSVYPREVQPENPNSYRARKREYFRMRRERKKARQEGAILQPQLVLASADDSAITNPTC
;
A
#
# COMPACT_ATOMS: atom_id res chain seq x y z
N MET A 1 -28.24 5.95 -39.31
CA MET A 1 -29.43 6.53 -38.65
C MET A 1 -29.69 5.72 -37.39
N ALA A 2 -29.89 6.41 -36.27
CA ALA A 2 -30.35 5.98 -34.92
C ALA A 2 -29.62 4.81 -34.24
N SER A 3 -28.67 5.02 -33.31
CA SER A 3 -28.81 5.41 -31.89
C SER A 3 -29.46 4.37 -30.97
N SER A 4 -28.67 3.79 -30.05
CA SER A 4 -28.96 3.81 -28.60
C SER A 4 -27.84 3.14 -27.79
N SER A 5 -26.98 3.98 -27.21
CA SER A 5 -26.08 3.66 -26.09
C SER A 5 -26.88 3.53 -24.80
N LEU A 6 -26.83 2.39 -24.13
CA LEU A 6 -27.33 2.25 -22.76
C LEU A 6 -26.15 2.17 -21.81
N CYS A 7 -25.84 3.30 -21.18
CA CYS A 7 -25.00 3.34 -19.99
C CYS A 7 -25.84 2.84 -18.81
N MET A 8 -25.31 1.89 -18.04
CA MET A 8 -25.88 1.48 -16.75
C MET A 8 -24.91 1.97 -15.68
N SER A 9 -25.21 3.16 -15.16
CA SER A 9 -24.56 3.77 -14.01
C SER A 9 -24.93 3.02 -12.73
N PHE A 10 -23.95 2.39 -12.09
CA PHE A 10 -24.11 1.83 -10.74
C PHE A 10 -23.90 2.94 -9.71
N ASN A 11 -24.98 3.45 -9.13
CA ASN A 11 -24.93 4.33 -7.96
C ASN A 11 -24.64 3.48 -6.70
N LEU A 12 -23.40 3.55 -6.21
CA LEU A 12 -23.00 3.07 -4.89
C LEU A 12 -23.23 4.19 -3.86
N THR A 13 -24.45 4.33 -3.37
CA THR A 13 -24.74 5.20 -2.21
C THR A 13 -24.43 4.41 -0.94
N SER A 14 -23.17 4.42 -0.51
CA SER A 14 -22.78 3.96 0.83
C SER A 14 -23.02 5.08 1.83
N ALA A 15 -24.02 4.91 2.70
CA ALA A 15 -24.29 5.80 3.82
C ALA A 15 -23.16 5.75 4.85
N PHE A 16 -22.25 6.72 4.80
CA PHE A 16 -21.33 7.03 5.89
C PHE A 16 -22.04 7.99 6.85
N LYS A 17 -22.55 7.47 7.98
CA LYS A 17 -22.98 8.33 9.09
C LYS A 17 -21.73 8.89 9.77
N GLY A 18 -21.52 10.18 9.59
CA GLY A 18 -20.50 10.96 10.28
C GLY A 18 -20.81 11.14 11.76
N LEU A 19 -19.74 11.12 12.56
CA LEU A 19 -19.70 11.77 13.87
C LEU A 19 -18.79 12.99 13.69
N SER A 20 -19.41 14.15 13.47
CA SER A 20 -18.75 15.44 13.42
C SER A 20 -18.49 15.97 14.82
N ILE A 21 -17.26 16.45 15.00
CA ILE A 21 -16.79 17.26 16.12
C ILE A 21 -17.35 18.68 15.98
N SER A 22 -17.92 19.25 17.04
CA SER A 22 -18.14 20.70 17.22
C SER A 22 -18.24 20.98 18.72
N SER A 23 -17.21 21.51 19.37
CA SER A 23 -16.86 22.94 19.48
C SER A 23 -17.92 23.77 20.20
N SER A 24 -17.67 24.09 21.48
CA SER A 24 -18.50 24.98 22.26
C SER A 24 -17.65 25.82 23.24
N PHE A 25 -17.56 27.11 22.87
CA PHE A 25 -17.66 28.29 23.74
C PHE A 25 -16.56 28.58 24.77
N PHE A 26 -15.69 29.54 24.43
CA PHE A 26 -15.30 30.59 25.37
C PHE A 26 -15.40 31.94 24.66
N ASN A 27 -16.48 32.67 24.97
CA ASN A 27 -16.69 34.05 24.55
C ASN A 27 -15.96 34.98 25.52
N GLY A 28 -15.16 35.88 24.97
CA GLY A 28 -14.48 36.94 25.69
C GLY A 28 -15.42 38.09 26.06
N GLY A 29 -15.02 38.83 27.10
CA GLY A 29 -15.62 40.10 27.45
C GLY A 29 -14.86 40.77 28.58
N SER A 30 -14.16 41.86 28.27
CA SER A 30 -14.00 43.00 29.19
C SER A 30 -13.46 44.21 28.43
N LEU A 31 -14.36 45.11 28.04
CA LEU A 31 -14.06 46.48 27.66
C LEU A 31 -14.39 47.37 28.85
N ARG A 32 -13.40 48.03 29.45
CA ARG A 32 -13.57 49.27 30.21
C ARG A 32 -12.35 50.16 30.02
N THR A 33 -12.50 51.19 29.18
CA THR A 33 -11.63 52.37 29.15
C THR A 33 -12.24 53.44 30.05
N GLY A 34 -11.45 53.99 30.96
CA GLY A 34 -11.77 55.22 31.67
C GLY A 34 -10.49 56.05 31.83
N PRO A 35 -10.47 57.33 31.42
CA PRO A 35 -9.34 58.22 31.68
C PRO A 35 -9.53 58.90 33.03
N THR A 36 -8.44 59.32 33.69
CA THR A 36 -8.23 60.72 34.11
C THR A 36 -7.02 60.91 35.04
N LYS A 37 -6.35 62.05 34.79
CA LYS A 37 -5.43 62.86 35.62
C LYS A 37 -4.02 62.34 35.89
N PHE A 38 -3.08 62.83 35.09
CA PHE A 38 -1.67 62.96 35.48
C PHE A 38 -1.48 64.24 36.29
N VAL A 39 -0.94 64.10 37.51
CA VAL A 39 -0.38 65.21 38.30
C VAL A 39 1.11 64.91 38.51
N SER A 40 1.92 65.93 38.25
CA SER A 40 3.39 66.01 38.35
C SER A 40 3.91 65.80 39.78
N LEU A 41 5.11 65.24 40.03
CA LEU A 41 6.42 65.93 40.08
C LEU A 41 7.56 64.92 40.43
N PRO A 42 8.85 65.29 40.24
CA PRO A 42 9.96 64.38 40.02
C PRO A 42 10.70 64.01 41.31
N ARG A 43 11.31 62.81 41.34
CA ARG A 43 12.44 62.51 42.23
C ARG A 43 13.47 61.64 41.51
N ARG A 44 14.72 62.10 41.60
CA ARG A 44 15.93 61.41 41.13
C ARG A 44 16.06 60.09 41.89
N CYS A 45 16.10 58.98 41.16
CA CYS A 45 16.64 57.72 41.64
C CYS A 45 17.74 57.33 40.65
N PRO A 46 19.02 57.15 41.05
CA PRO A 46 19.96 56.47 40.19
C PRO A 46 19.40 55.05 40.00
N LEU A 47 19.04 54.68 38.78
CA LEU A 47 18.77 53.28 38.46
C LEU A 47 20.11 52.56 38.47
N THR A 48 20.58 52.20 39.66
CA THR A 48 21.50 51.09 39.82
C THR A 48 20.82 49.90 39.13
N ILE A 49 21.40 49.39 38.05
CA ILE A 49 20.93 48.14 37.44
C ILE A 49 21.25 47.04 38.46
N GLN A 50 20.33 46.83 39.41
CA GLN A 50 20.30 45.70 40.34
C GLN A 50 19.99 44.37 39.63
N ASN A 51 19.96 44.37 38.30
CA ASN A 51 19.58 43.22 37.51
C ASN A 51 20.67 42.89 36.49
N ALA A 52 21.68 42.16 36.95
CA ALA A 52 22.20 41.05 36.18
C ALA A 52 21.65 39.74 36.77
N HIS A 53 20.33 39.64 36.91
CA HIS A 53 19.72 38.32 37.02
C HIS A 53 19.95 37.67 35.66
N LYS A 54 20.76 36.59 35.66
CA LYS A 54 20.91 35.72 34.50
C LYS A 54 19.50 35.46 33.98
N LYS A 55 19.15 36.02 32.82
CA LYS A 55 17.91 35.66 32.14
C LYS A 55 18.03 34.17 31.99
N GLY A 56 17.20 33.45 32.74
CA GLY A 56 17.31 32.01 32.92
C GLY A 56 17.59 31.42 31.55
N ALA A 57 18.63 30.60 31.46
CA ALA A 57 18.87 29.80 30.28
C ALA A 57 17.66 28.88 30.17
N GLY A 58 16.59 29.38 29.55
CA GLY A 58 15.42 28.61 29.22
C GLY A 58 15.92 27.47 28.36
N SER A 59 15.53 26.25 28.70
CA SER A 59 15.75 25.11 27.82
C SER A 59 15.12 25.45 26.47
N THR A 60 15.93 25.86 25.50
CA THR A 60 15.48 26.01 24.12
C THR A 60 15.22 24.59 23.65
N LYS A 61 13.95 24.22 23.52
CA LYS A 61 13.56 22.89 23.03
C LYS A 61 14.09 22.74 21.60
N ASN A 62 15.23 22.06 21.46
CA ASN A 62 15.82 21.72 20.18
C ASN A 62 15.06 20.52 19.59
N GLY A 63 13.82 20.76 19.15
CA GLY A 63 12.91 19.74 18.60
C GLY A 63 12.97 19.63 17.07
N ARG A 64 14.17 19.69 16.47
CA ARG A 64 14.34 19.57 15.01
C ARG A 64 14.73 18.15 14.63
N ASP A 65 13.72 17.30 14.44
CA ASP A 65 13.93 15.94 13.96
C ASP A 65 13.54 15.79 12.49
N SER A 66 14.30 14.95 11.79
CA SER A 66 14.00 14.57 10.41
C SER A 66 13.07 13.37 10.37
N GLN A 67 12.17 13.36 9.38
CA GLN A 67 11.35 12.18 9.12
C GLN A 67 12.22 10.97 8.80
N GLY A 68 11.92 9.85 9.46
CA GLY A 68 12.60 8.58 9.26
C GLY A 68 12.58 8.16 7.79
N LYS A 69 13.74 7.78 7.25
CA LYS A 69 13.83 7.31 5.87
C LYS A 69 13.48 5.83 5.84
N ARG A 70 12.62 5.44 4.89
CA ARG A 70 12.10 4.07 4.70
C ARG A 70 13.15 3.14 4.05
N LEU A 71 14.36 3.14 4.59
CA LEU A 71 15.49 2.30 4.19
C LEU A 71 15.26 0.84 4.62
N GLY A 72 16.23 -0.01 4.38
CA GLY A 72 16.22 -1.43 4.75
C GLY A 72 16.04 -2.38 3.58
N VAL A 73 16.02 -3.66 3.93
CA VAL A 73 15.77 -4.78 3.01
C VAL A 73 14.30 -4.76 2.58
N LYS A 74 14.06 -4.97 1.29
CA LYS A 74 12.72 -5.01 0.67
C LYS A 74 12.34 -6.42 0.24
N ILE A 75 13.31 -7.18 -0.26
CA ILE A 75 13.15 -8.59 -0.62
C ILE A 75 14.15 -9.39 0.22
N TYR A 76 13.66 -10.37 0.96
CA TYR A 76 14.49 -11.20 1.84
C TYR A 76 15.10 -12.39 1.08
N GLY A 77 15.92 -13.18 1.78
CA GLY A 77 16.47 -14.41 1.25
C GLY A 77 15.36 -15.40 0.86
N ASP A 78 15.63 -16.18 -0.18
CA ASP A 78 14.74 -17.22 -0.71
C ASP A 78 13.41 -16.69 -1.28
N GLN A 79 13.29 -15.37 -1.47
CA GLN A 79 12.14 -14.73 -2.11
C GLN A 79 12.41 -14.44 -3.58
N VAL A 80 11.32 -14.42 -4.36
CA VAL A 80 11.35 -14.14 -5.79
C VAL A 80 11.54 -12.65 -6.04
N ALA A 81 12.55 -12.28 -6.82
CA ALA A 81 12.77 -10.95 -7.35
C ALA A 81 12.46 -10.91 -8.85
N LYS A 82 11.89 -9.79 -9.32
CA LYS A 82 11.76 -9.48 -10.74
C LYS A 82 12.95 -8.62 -11.20
N PRO A 83 13.30 -8.61 -12.50
CA PRO A 83 14.28 -7.66 -13.02
C PRO A 83 13.89 -6.21 -12.65
N GLY A 84 14.87 -5.40 -12.27
CA GLY A 84 14.68 -4.03 -11.79
C GLY A 84 14.12 -3.89 -10.37
N SER A 85 13.73 -4.99 -9.71
CA SER A 85 13.20 -4.91 -8.33
C SER A 85 14.29 -4.51 -7.35
N ILE A 86 13.95 -3.60 -6.44
CA ILE A 86 14.87 -3.16 -5.38
C ILE A 86 14.91 -4.22 -4.28
N ILE A 87 16.11 -4.71 -3.98
CA ILE A 87 16.33 -5.72 -2.94
C ILE A 87 16.66 -5.02 -1.61
N VAL A 88 17.54 -4.01 -1.61
CA VAL A 88 17.95 -3.28 -0.40
C VAL A 88 18.10 -1.80 -0.69
N ARG A 89 17.47 -0.95 0.13
CA ARG A 89 17.76 0.49 0.19
C ARG A 89 18.63 0.77 1.41
N GLN A 90 19.82 1.31 1.22
CA GLN A 90 20.77 1.49 2.33
C GLN A 90 21.40 2.89 2.33
N ARG A 91 22.16 3.16 3.38
CA ARG A 91 23.10 4.28 3.46
C ARG A 91 24.47 3.65 3.58
N GLY A 92 25.36 3.96 2.65
CA GLY A 92 26.58 3.19 2.43
C GLY A 92 26.31 1.73 2.05
N THR A 93 27.36 0.94 1.88
CA THR A 93 27.28 -0.48 1.52
C THR A 93 27.34 -1.37 2.75
N LYS A 94 26.19 -1.63 3.38
CA LYS A 94 26.08 -2.71 4.39
C LYS A 94 26.07 -4.08 3.72
N PHE A 95 25.37 -4.12 2.59
CA PHE A 95 25.39 -5.24 1.66
C PHE A 95 26.13 -4.83 0.39
N HIS A 96 26.93 -5.74 -0.14
CA HIS A 96 27.63 -5.58 -1.41
C HIS A 96 26.85 -6.25 -2.55
N ALA A 97 27.00 -5.72 -3.77
CA ALA A 97 26.44 -6.36 -4.95
C ALA A 97 27.23 -7.65 -5.25
N GLY A 98 26.50 -8.74 -5.44
CA GLY A 98 27.02 -10.04 -5.86
C GLY A 98 26.72 -10.31 -7.32
N LYS A 99 26.33 -11.55 -7.65
CA LYS A 99 26.02 -11.95 -9.03
C LYS A 99 24.59 -11.56 -9.42
N ASN A 100 24.41 -11.14 -10.68
CA ASN A 100 23.12 -10.79 -11.30
C ASN A 100 22.35 -9.65 -10.61
N VAL A 101 23.09 -8.73 -9.99
CA VAL A 101 22.57 -7.66 -9.17
C VAL A 101 23.38 -6.39 -9.46
N GLY A 102 22.69 -5.27 -9.60
CA GLY A 102 23.30 -3.95 -9.81
C GLY A 102 23.35 -3.10 -8.54
N LEU A 103 24.27 -2.14 -8.51
CA LEU A 103 24.39 -1.14 -7.46
C LEU A 103 24.07 0.24 -8.04
N GLY A 104 23.09 0.93 -7.45
CA GLY A 104 22.68 2.28 -7.84
C GLY A 104 23.55 3.38 -7.22
N LYS A 105 23.37 4.62 -7.67
CA LYS A 105 24.13 5.80 -7.19
C LYS A 105 24.10 5.98 -5.67
N ASP A 106 22.96 5.69 -5.03
CA ASP A 106 22.79 5.79 -3.58
C ASP A 106 23.05 4.46 -2.84
N PHE A 107 23.83 3.57 -3.46
CA PHE A 107 24.15 2.22 -2.97
C PHE A 107 22.93 1.30 -2.82
N THR A 108 21.80 1.65 -3.44
CA THR A 108 20.63 0.78 -3.54
C THR A 108 20.95 -0.43 -4.41
N ILE A 109 20.58 -1.62 -3.94
CA ILE A 109 20.80 -2.88 -4.64
C ILE A 109 19.52 -3.28 -5.37
N PHE A 110 19.63 -3.58 -6.66
CA PHE A 110 18.51 -4.00 -7.50
C PHE A 110 18.83 -5.25 -8.32
N SER A 111 17.82 -6.07 -8.62
CA SER A 111 17.97 -7.29 -9.40
C SER A 111 18.11 -7.00 -10.89
N LEU A 112 18.98 -7.72 -11.59
CA LEU A 112 19.07 -7.67 -13.06
C LEU A 112 18.23 -8.76 -13.73
N ILE A 113 18.11 -9.91 -13.08
CA ILE A 113 17.37 -11.08 -13.57
C ILE A 113 16.16 -11.36 -12.68
N ASP A 114 15.24 -12.17 -13.17
CA ASP A 114 14.26 -12.85 -12.34
C ASP A 114 14.88 -14.07 -11.64
N GLY A 115 14.48 -14.31 -10.40
CA GLY A 115 15.04 -15.42 -9.64
C GLY A 115 14.87 -15.26 -8.14
N VAL A 116 15.65 -16.03 -7.39
CA VAL A 116 15.66 -16.05 -5.93
C VAL A 116 16.84 -15.26 -5.40
N VAL A 117 16.57 -14.39 -4.42
CA VAL A 117 17.59 -13.60 -3.72
C VAL A 117 18.30 -14.47 -2.68
N LYS A 118 19.63 -14.45 -2.68
CA LYS A 118 20.46 -15.11 -1.66
C LYS A 118 21.45 -14.14 -1.05
N PHE A 119 21.54 -14.16 0.29
CA PHE A 119 22.51 -13.40 1.05
C PHE A 119 23.68 -14.31 1.43
N GLU A 120 24.88 -13.94 1.02
CA GLU A 120 26.11 -14.70 1.27
C GLU A 120 27.09 -13.86 2.09
N LYS A 121 27.98 -14.51 2.83
CA LYS A 121 29.11 -13.81 3.45
C LYS A 121 30.08 -13.32 2.38
N TYR A 122 30.65 -12.14 2.62
CA TYR A 122 31.68 -11.51 1.82
C TYR A 122 32.86 -11.18 2.73
N GLY A 123 33.78 -12.14 2.88
CA GLY A 123 34.84 -12.07 3.89
C GLY A 123 34.32 -12.33 5.31
N PRO A 124 35.01 -11.82 6.36
CA PRO A 124 34.68 -12.13 7.75
C PRO A 124 33.34 -11.50 8.19
N ASP A 125 33.15 -10.21 7.93
CA ASP A 125 32.03 -9.45 8.52
C ASP A 125 30.96 -9.00 7.53
N ARG A 126 31.33 -8.83 6.26
CA ARG A 126 30.44 -8.21 5.25
C ARG A 126 29.53 -9.26 4.61
N LYS A 127 28.44 -8.79 4.01
CA LYS A 127 27.48 -9.64 3.27
C LYS A 127 27.34 -9.14 1.85
N LYS A 128 27.12 -10.05 0.91
CA LYS A 128 26.81 -9.74 -0.49
C LYS A 128 25.44 -10.33 -0.87
N VAL A 129 24.79 -9.71 -1.84
CA VAL A 129 23.48 -10.11 -2.36
C VAL A 129 23.65 -10.60 -3.78
N SER A 130 23.27 -11.84 -4.02
CA SER A 130 23.22 -12.43 -5.35
C SER A 130 21.80 -12.85 -5.69
N VAL A 131 21.46 -12.86 -6.98
CA VAL A 131 20.21 -13.43 -7.46
C VAL A 131 20.53 -14.63 -8.33
N TYR A 132 19.88 -15.75 -8.03
CA TYR A 132 20.02 -17.01 -8.77
C TYR A 132 18.72 -17.29 -9.53
N PRO A 133 18.78 -17.73 -10.80
CA PRO A 133 17.58 -18.10 -11.54
C PRO A 133 16.85 -19.22 -10.80
N ARG A 134 15.53 -19.12 -10.71
CA ARG A 134 14.69 -20.10 -10.02
C ARG A 134 13.88 -20.89 -11.04
N GLU A 135 14.10 -22.19 -11.06
CA GLU A 135 13.20 -23.11 -11.75
C GLU A 135 11.89 -23.24 -10.96
N VAL A 136 10.77 -22.92 -11.61
CA VAL A 136 9.45 -23.06 -10.99
C VAL A 136 9.10 -24.54 -10.99
N GLN A 137 9.13 -25.15 -9.81
CA GLN A 137 8.67 -26.53 -9.65
C GLN A 137 7.18 -26.61 -10.01
N PRO A 138 6.76 -27.66 -10.74
CA PRO A 138 5.35 -27.86 -11.09
C PRO A 138 4.51 -28.04 -9.83
N GLU A 139 3.34 -27.43 -9.82
CA GLU A 139 2.43 -27.50 -8.69
C GLU A 139 1.69 -28.83 -8.61
N ASN A 140 1.50 -29.35 -7.39
CA ASN A 140 0.74 -30.58 -7.17
C ASN A 140 -0.76 -30.32 -7.41
N PRO A 141 -1.41 -31.03 -8.36
CA PRO A 141 -2.82 -30.82 -8.70
C PRO A 141 -3.76 -31.17 -7.53
N ASN A 142 -3.36 -32.14 -6.69
CA ASN A 142 -4.15 -32.61 -5.54
C ASN A 142 -3.88 -31.79 -4.26
N SER A 143 -3.37 -30.55 -4.40
CA SER A 143 -3.15 -29.68 -3.25
C SER A 143 -4.46 -29.10 -2.70
N TYR A 144 -4.53 -28.89 -1.38
CA TYR A 144 -5.65 -28.21 -0.73
C TYR A 144 -5.96 -26.85 -1.37
N ARG A 145 -4.91 -26.10 -1.78
CA ARG A 145 -4.99 -24.81 -2.45
C ARG A 145 -5.73 -24.92 -3.79
N ALA A 146 -5.40 -25.92 -4.62
CA ALA A 146 -6.08 -26.16 -5.90
C ALA A 146 -7.55 -26.51 -5.69
N ARG A 147 -7.86 -27.47 -4.80
CA ARG A 147 -9.24 -27.87 -4.49
C ARG A 147 -10.10 -26.70 -4.02
N LYS A 148 -9.57 -25.82 -3.16
CA LYS A 148 -10.31 -24.63 -2.70
C LYS A 148 -10.49 -23.59 -3.81
N ARG A 149 -9.48 -23.37 -4.66
CA ARG A 149 -9.59 -22.49 -5.84
C ARG A 149 -10.73 -22.95 -6.77
N GLU A 150 -10.76 -24.24 -7.10
CA GLU A 150 -11.80 -24.81 -7.96
C GLU A 150 -13.18 -24.79 -7.29
N TYR A 151 -13.27 -25.05 -5.99
CA TYR A 151 -14.53 -24.91 -5.24
C TYR A 151 -15.13 -23.50 -5.38
N PHE A 152 -14.32 -22.45 -5.20
CA PHE A 152 -14.81 -21.06 -5.35
C PHE A 152 -15.12 -20.70 -6.81
N ARG A 153 -14.40 -21.24 -7.79
CA ARG A 153 -14.71 -21.10 -9.22
C ARG A 153 -16.08 -21.72 -9.54
N MET A 154 -16.26 -23.00 -9.22
CA MET A 154 -17.51 -23.74 -9.45
C MET A 154 -18.69 -23.10 -8.73
N ARG A 155 -18.48 -22.55 -7.52
CA ARG A 155 -19.55 -21.85 -6.80
C ARG A 155 -19.97 -20.54 -7.48
N ARG A 156 -19.03 -19.78 -8.04
CA ARG A 156 -19.34 -18.58 -8.84
C ARG A 156 -20.08 -18.96 -10.12
N GLU A 157 -19.61 -19.98 -10.82
CA GLU A 157 -20.24 -20.49 -12.06
C GLU A 157 -21.66 -21.02 -11.79
N ARG A 158 -21.87 -21.83 -10.74
CA ARG A 158 -23.21 -22.30 -10.34
C ARG A 158 -24.14 -21.16 -9.95
N LYS A 159 -23.64 -20.15 -9.23
CA LYS A 159 -24.46 -18.97 -8.86
C LYS A 159 -24.85 -18.16 -10.10
N LYS A 160 -23.89 -17.95 -11.01
CA LYS A 160 -24.11 -17.27 -12.30
C LYS A 160 -25.11 -18.05 -13.16
N ALA A 161 -24.94 -19.37 -13.30
CA ALA A 161 -25.85 -20.23 -14.04
C ALA A 161 -27.27 -20.29 -13.45
N ARG A 162 -27.44 -20.21 -12.12
CA ARG A 162 -28.77 -20.06 -11.51
C ARG A 162 -29.43 -18.71 -11.82
N GLN A 163 -28.63 -17.65 -11.87
CA GLN A 163 -29.11 -16.31 -12.21
C GLN A 163 -29.50 -16.22 -13.69
N GLU A 164 -28.70 -16.83 -14.58
CA GLU A 164 -28.92 -16.86 -16.03
C GLU A 164 -30.02 -17.88 -16.40
N GLY A 165 -30.03 -19.06 -15.78
CA GLY A 165 -31.06 -20.09 -15.92
C GLY A 165 -32.36 -19.81 -15.14
N ALA A 166 -32.48 -18.64 -14.50
CA ALA A 166 -33.74 -18.09 -14.00
C ALA A 166 -34.47 -17.24 -15.05
N ILE A 167 -33.99 -17.21 -16.29
CA ILE A 167 -34.64 -16.57 -17.44
C ILE A 167 -34.96 -17.64 -18.48
N LEU A 168 -36.26 -17.93 -18.60
CA LEU A 168 -37.00 -18.75 -19.57
C LEU A 168 -36.41 -20.12 -19.93
N GLN A 169 -37.19 -21.17 -19.64
CA GLN A 169 -36.97 -22.50 -20.21
C GLN A 169 -36.80 -22.37 -21.73
N PRO A 170 -35.70 -22.83 -22.34
CA PRO A 170 -35.73 -23.09 -23.76
C PRO A 170 -36.80 -24.16 -23.95
N GLN A 171 -37.86 -23.85 -24.70
CA GLN A 171 -38.80 -24.86 -25.14
C GLN A 171 -37.98 -26.00 -25.74
N LEU A 172 -38.12 -27.20 -25.16
CA LEU A 172 -37.69 -28.43 -25.79
C LEU A 172 -38.53 -28.59 -27.07
N VAL A 173 -38.12 -27.94 -28.15
CA VAL A 173 -38.49 -28.39 -29.49
C VAL A 173 -37.71 -29.68 -29.68
N LEU A 174 -38.35 -30.80 -29.35
CA LEU A 174 -37.93 -32.12 -29.74
C LEU A 174 -37.90 -32.12 -31.28
N ALA A 175 -36.73 -31.85 -31.86
CA ALA A 175 -36.49 -32.18 -33.25
C ALA A 175 -36.54 -33.71 -33.32
N SER A 176 -37.63 -34.21 -33.88
CA SER A 176 -37.80 -35.58 -34.33
C SER A 176 -36.61 -35.98 -35.20
N ALA A 177 -35.74 -36.82 -34.66
CA ALA A 177 -34.78 -37.56 -35.47
C ALA A 177 -35.46 -38.84 -35.93
N ASP A 178 -36.26 -38.72 -36.99
CA ASP A 178 -36.41 -39.82 -37.94
C ASP A 178 -35.18 -39.74 -38.85
N ASP A 179 -34.41 -40.82 -38.93
CA ASP A 179 -33.90 -41.36 -40.20
C ASP A 179 -33.00 -42.58 -39.98
N SER A 180 -33.62 -43.73 -40.28
CA SER A 180 -33.07 -44.91 -40.98
C SER A 180 -31.79 -45.59 -40.46
N ALA A 181 -32.00 -46.86 -40.09
CA ALA A 181 -31.01 -47.89 -39.85
C ALA A 181 -29.88 -47.93 -40.89
N ILE A 182 -28.64 -47.95 -40.42
CA ILE A 182 -27.47 -48.37 -41.18
C ILE A 182 -27.56 -49.89 -41.34
N THR A 183 -28.05 -50.36 -42.47
CA THR A 183 -27.78 -51.71 -42.95
C THR A 183 -26.36 -51.73 -43.49
N ASN A 184 -25.44 -52.40 -42.80
CA ASN A 184 -24.13 -52.75 -43.37
C ASN A 184 -24.30 -53.94 -44.33
N PRO A 185 -23.96 -53.86 -45.62
CA PRO A 185 -23.77 -55.05 -46.43
C PRO A 185 -22.33 -55.54 -46.29
N THR A 186 -22.20 -56.78 -45.80
CA THR A 186 -21.05 -57.64 -46.03
C THR A 186 -20.99 -58.12 -47.48
N CYS A 187 -19.75 -58.36 -47.95
CA CYS A 187 -19.27 -58.92 -49.23
C CYS A 187 -18.70 -57.88 -50.20
#